data_AF-A0A1Y1R9G1-F1
#
_entry.id   AF-A0A1Y1R9G1-F1
#
_cell.length_a   1.000
_cell.length_b   1.000
_cell.length_c   1.000
_cell.angle_alpha   90.00
_cell.angle_beta   90.00
_cell.angle_gamma   90.00
#
_symmetry.space_group_name_H-M   'P 1'
#
loop_
_entity.id
_entity.type
_entity.pdbx_description
1 polymer ?
#
loop_
_entity_poly.entity_id
_entity_poly.type
_entity_poly.pdbx_seq_one_letter_code
_entity_poly.pdbx_strand_id
1 'polypeptide(L)'
;FDDAETIYNKYRAFEGWPGIFTTEGLKIIEMQLVEREKEHRSGLITAIGERSIVVGCLKGSIEITTLQPPSKKPMDAVSYLRGRGLQIGDLLI
;
A
#
# COMPACT_ATOMS: atom_id res chain seq x y z
N PHE A 1 -3.57 -7.16 4.95
CA PHE A 1 -2.17 -6.69 4.88
C PHE A 1 -1.41 -7.47 5.93
N ASP A 2 -1.01 -8.69 5.61
CA ASP A 2 -0.69 -9.68 6.64
C ASP A 2 0.81 -9.78 6.81
N ASP A 3 1.53 -10.19 5.76
CA ASP A 3 2.99 -10.24 5.74
C ASP A 3 3.53 -9.37 4.60
N ALA A 4 4.33 -8.37 4.95
CA ALA A 4 4.91 -7.40 4.03
C ALA A 4 5.82 -8.07 2.99
N GLU A 5 6.62 -9.06 3.38
CA GLU A 5 7.50 -9.78 2.48
C GLU A 5 6.69 -10.65 1.50
N THR A 6 5.63 -11.31 1.99
CA THR A 6 4.72 -12.06 1.13
C THR A 6 4.02 -11.17 0.12
N ILE A 7 3.53 -9.99 0.54
CA ILE A 7 2.89 -9.02 -0.36
C ILE A 7 3.89 -8.51 -1.38
N TYR A 8 5.11 -8.16 -0.96
CA TYR A 8 6.16 -7.67 -1.85
C TYR A 8 6.60 -8.74 -2.87
N ASN A 9 6.69 -10.00 -2.47
CA ASN A 9 6.97 -11.10 -3.38
C ASN A 9 5.83 -11.32 -4.39
N LYS A 10 4.56 -11.17 -3.98
CA LYS A 10 3.42 -11.19 -4.91
C LYS A 10 3.47 -10.02 -5.88
N TYR A 11 3.77 -8.81 -5.41
CA TYR A 11 3.95 -7.64 -6.26
C TYR A 11 4.96 -7.91 -7.37
N ARG A 12 6.14 -8.42 -7.01
CA ARG A 12 7.20 -8.78 -7.97
C ARG A 12 6.79 -9.90 -8.93
N ALA A 13 6.06 -10.90 -8.43
CA ALA A 13 5.61 -12.02 -9.25
C ALA A 13 4.51 -11.64 -10.26
N PHE A 14 3.70 -10.63 -9.93
CA PHE A 14 2.58 -10.16 -10.75
C PHE A 14 2.82 -8.77 -11.36
N GLU A 15 4.07 -8.33 -11.44
CA GLU A 15 4.46 -7.11 -12.12
C GLU A 15 4.15 -7.23 -13.63
N GLY A 16 3.50 -6.21 -14.20
CA GLY A 16 3.00 -6.24 -15.58
C GLY A 16 1.56 -6.75 -15.72
N TRP A 17 1.27 -8.01 -15.35
CA TRP A 17 -0.09 -8.57 -15.39
C TRP A 17 -0.26 -9.77 -14.44
N PRO A 18 -1.39 -9.91 -13.70
CA PRO A 18 -2.53 -8.99 -13.61
C PRO A 18 -2.31 -7.77 -12.68
N GLY A 19 -1.21 -7.76 -11.93
CA GLY A 19 -0.98 -6.85 -10.80
C GLY A 19 -1.58 -7.39 -9.49
N ILE A 20 -1.37 -6.64 -8.40
CA ILE A 20 -1.93 -6.97 -7.08
C ILE A 20 -3.02 -5.96 -6.69
N PHE A 21 -4.04 -6.46 -6.00
CA PHE A 21 -5.23 -5.70 -5.63
C PHE A 21 -5.57 -5.95 -4.16
N THR A 22 -6.11 -4.93 -3.50
CA THR A 22 -6.76 -5.11 -2.19
C THR A 22 -8.15 -5.70 -2.36
N THR A 23 -8.77 -6.11 -1.26
CA THR A 23 -10.16 -6.60 -1.22
C THR A 23 -11.17 -5.57 -1.72
N GLU A 24 -10.90 -4.28 -1.58
CA GLU A 24 -11.74 -3.18 -2.12
C GLU A 24 -11.51 -2.90 -3.61
N GLY A 25 -10.62 -3.65 -4.28
CA GLY A 25 -10.27 -3.44 -5.68
C GLY A 25 -9.24 -2.32 -5.93
N LEU A 26 -8.59 -1.81 -4.88
CA LEU A 26 -7.48 -0.86 -5.03
C LEU A 26 -6.26 -1.60 -5.59
N LYS A 27 -5.84 -1.24 -6.80
CA LYS A 27 -4.63 -1.82 -7.42
C LYS A 27 -3.39 -1.13 -6.89
N ILE A 28 -2.40 -1.90 -6.47
CA ILE A 28 -1.07 -1.37 -6.11
C ILE A 28 -0.17 -1.53 -7.35
N ILE A 29 0.39 -0.42 -7.80
CA ILE A 29 1.18 -0.34 -9.05
C ILE A 29 2.66 -0.26 -8.76
N GLU A 30 3.06 0.50 -7.73
CA GLU A 30 4.46 0.60 -7.32
C GLU A 30 4.53 0.54 -5.79
N MET A 31 5.39 -0.34 -5.29
CA MET A 31 5.64 -0.48 -3.87
C MET A 31 7.05 -0.98 -3.56
N GLN A 32 7.48 -0.75 -2.33
CA GLN A 32 8.74 -1.23 -1.79
C GLN A 32 8.55 -1.87 -0.41
N LEU A 33 9.42 -2.80 -0.07
CA LEU A 33 9.48 -3.41 1.25
C LEU A 33 10.32 -2.51 2.16
N VAL A 34 9.76 -2.07 3.28
CA VAL A 34 10.45 -1.18 4.24
C VAL A 34 10.98 -1.96 5.43
N GLU A 35 10.12 -2.79 6.02
CA GLU A 35 10.43 -3.56 7.24
C GLU A 35 9.82 -4.96 7.13
N ARG A 36 10.43 -5.96 7.78
CA ARG A 36 10.01 -7.37 7.70
C ARG A 36 9.50 -7.95 9.00
N GLU A 37 9.95 -7.40 10.14
CA GLU A 37 9.71 -8.06 11.43
C GLU A 37 8.73 -7.33 12.34
N LYS A 38 8.60 -6.01 12.19
CA LYS A 38 7.77 -5.21 13.08
C LYS A 38 6.29 -5.51 12.93
N GLU A 39 5.60 -5.78 14.02
CA GLU A 39 4.15 -5.97 14.02
C GLU A 39 3.43 -4.62 14.02
N HIS A 40 2.53 -4.45 13.07
CA HIS A 40 1.63 -3.30 13.00
C HIS A 40 0.19 -3.76 12.90
N ARG A 41 -0.74 -2.84 13.12
CA ARG A 41 -2.13 -3.06 12.74
C ARG A 41 -2.20 -3.17 11.22
N SER A 42 -2.85 -4.22 10.72
CA SER A 42 -3.01 -4.46 9.27
C SER A 42 -3.63 -3.26 8.57
N GLY A 43 -2.93 -2.70 7.57
CA GLY A 43 -3.43 -1.57 6.78
C GLY A 43 -3.21 -0.20 7.42
N LEU A 44 -2.53 -0.12 8.57
CA LEU A 44 -2.26 1.13 9.28
C LEU A 44 -1.31 2.03 8.51
N ILE A 45 -1.70 3.28 8.27
CA ILE A 45 -0.80 4.29 7.69
C ILE A 45 0.15 4.77 8.79
N THR A 46 1.42 4.37 8.70
CA THR A 46 2.45 4.70 9.70
C THR A 46 3.26 5.95 9.36
N ALA A 47 3.34 6.30 8.08
CA ALA A 47 4.01 7.51 7.61
C ALA A 47 3.43 7.97 6.27
N ILE A 48 3.49 9.28 6.02
CA ILE A 48 3.12 9.92 4.76
C ILE A 48 4.33 10.73 4.28
N GLY A 49 4.86 10.40 3.11
CA GLY A 49 5.94 11.12 2.44
C GLY A 49 5.42 12.18 1.48
N GLU A 50 6.26 12.62 0.55
CA GLU A 50 5.85 13.58 -0.49
C GLU A 50 4.91 12.98 -1.54
N ARG A 51 5.20 11.73 -1.94
CA ARG A 51 4.46 10.99 -2.99
C ARG A 51 4.12 9.55 -2.60
N SER A 52 4.68 9.05 -1.51
CA SER A 52 4.50 7.69 -1.02
C SER A 52 3.90 7.68 0.38
N ILE A 53 3.40 6.52 0.79
CA ILE A 53 2.92 6.25 2.14
C ILE A 53 3.52 4.96 2.65
N VAL A 54 3.74 4.86 3.95
CA VAL A 54 4.13 3.59 4.59
C VAL A 54 2.91 2.99 5.27
N VAL A 55 2.64 1.72 4.94
CA VAL A 55 1.52 0.94 5.45
C VAL A 55 2.05 -0.25 6.25
N GLY A 56 1.61 -0.34 7.49
CA GLY A 56 1.88 -1.45 8.40
C GLY A 56 1.12 -2.72 7.99
N CYS A 57 1.83 -3.84 8.01
CA CYS A 57 1.25 -5.18 7.92
C CYS A 57 1.25 -5.84 9.31
N LEU A 58 0.55 -6.96 9.48
CA LEU A 58 0.68 -7.74 10.72
C LEU A 58 2.13 -8.14 10.99
N LYS A 59 2.91 -8.33 9.93
CA LYS A 59 4.34 -8.56 9.96
C LYS A 59 5.05 -7.70 8.91
N GLY A 60 5.85 -6.74 9.37
CA GLY A 60 6.60 -5.80 8.55
C GLY A 60 5.77 -4.59 8.06
N SER A 61 6.36 -3.82 7.15
CA SER A 61 5.71 -2.67 6.52
C SER A 61 6.15 -2.50 5.07
N ILE A 62 5.28 -1.88 4.29
CA ILE A 62 5.47 -1.64 2.87
C ILE A 62 5.29 -0.16 2.59
N GLU A 63 6.06 0.37 1.65
CA GLU A 63 5.87 1.70 1.09
C GLU A 63 5.11 1.57 -0.22
N ILE A 64 4.04 2.35 -0.39
CA ILE A 64 3.25 2.40 -1.61
C ILE A 64 3.46 3.79 -2.23
N THR A 65 3.95 3.81 -3.47
CA THR A 65 4.18 5.06 -4.21
C THR A 65 3.03 5.34 -5.15
N THR A 66 2.63 4.35 -5.94
CA THR A 66 1.61 4.50 -6.98
C THR A 66 0.51 3.45 -6.80
N LEU A 67 -0.74 3.91 -6.83
CA LEU A 67 -1.93 3.07 -6.70
C LEU A 67 -3.00 3.52 -7.68
N GLN A 68 -3.94 2.62 -7.98
CA GLN A 68 -5.05 2.88 -8.87
C GLN A 68 -6.37 2.44 -8.23
N PRO A 69 -7.22 3.40 -7.84
CA PRO A 69 -8.57 3.10 -7.38
C PRO A 69 -9.45 2.55 -8.52
N PRO A 70 -10.51 1.79 -8.20
CA PRO A 70 -11.47 1.33 -9.20
C PRO A 70 -11.99 2.47 -10.05
N SER A 71 -12.00 2.27 -11.38
CA SER A 71 -12.53 3.24 -12.36
C SER A 71 -11.79 4.59 -12.41
N LYS A 72 -10.58 4.69 -11.84
CA LYS A 72 -9.73 5.89 -11.88
C LYS A 72 -8.40 5.60 -12.55
N LYS A 73 -7.69 6.68 -12.92
CA LYS A 73 -6.30 6.59 -13.40
C LYS A 73 -5.35 6.31 -12.21
N PRO A 74 -4.19 5.68 -12.47
CA PRO A 74 -3.10 5.62 -11.51
C PRO A 74 -2.77 7.01 -10.95
N MET A 75 -2.50 7.08 -9.66
CA MET A 75 -2.10 8.29 -8.96
C MET A 75 -1.12 7.95 -7.84
N ASP A 76 -0.42 8.95 -7.34
CA ASP A 76 0.42 8.80 -6.16
C ASP A 76 -0.43 8.52 -4.91
N ALA A 77 0.14 7.80 -3.96
CA ALA A 77 -0.60 7.35 -2.78
C ALA A 77 -1.04 8.53 -1.90
N VAL A 78 -0.25 9.61 -1.86
CA VAL A 78 -0.57 10.82 -1.07
C VAL A 78 -1.80 11.53 -1.63
N SER A 79 -1.91 11.68 -2.95
CA SER A 79 -3.10 12.22 -3.62
C SER A 79 -4.35 11.38 -3.32
N TYR A 80 -4.22 10.05 -3.28
CA TYR A 80 -5.32 9.18 -2.90
C TYR A 80 -5.76 9.39 -1.45
N LEU A 81 -4.83 9.46 -0.50
CA LEU A 81 -5.13 9.73 0.91
C LEU A 81 -5.84 11.08 1.08
N ARG A 82 -5.35 12.14 0.42
CA ARG A 82 -5.98 13.47 0.43
C ARG A 82 -7.41 13.42 -0.10
N GLY A 83 -7.66 12.68 -1.18
CA GLY A 83 -9.00 12.50 -1.75
C GLY A 83 -9.97 11.76 -0.83
N ARG A 84 -9.47 10.86 0.04
CA ARG A 84 -10.27 10.15 1.06
C ARG A 84 -10.26 10.80 2.44
N GLY A 85 -9.46 11.85 2.66
CA GLY A 85 -9.31 12.50 3.96
C GLY A 85 -8.55 11.66 5.00
N LEU A 86 -7.75 10.68 4.55
CA LEU A 86 -7.00 9.76 5.41
C LEU A 86 -5.69 10.38 5.91
N GLN A 87 -5.32 10.07 7.16
CA GLN A 87 -4.14 10.58 7.85
C GLN A 87 -3.31 9.45 8.48
N ILE A 88 -2.18 9.82 9.08
CA ILE A 88 -1.37 8.89 9.88
C ILE A 88 -2.22 8.37 11.04
N GLY A 89 -2.26 7.06 11.22
CA GLY A 89 -3.10 6.41 12.23
C GLY A 89 -4.39 5.82 11.66
N ASP A 90 -4.81 6.21 10.46
CA ASP A 90 -5.95 5.62 9.78
C ASP A 90 -5.58 4.30 9.07
N LEU A 91 -6.60 3.57 8.65
CA LEU A 91 -6.45 2.38 7.82
C LEU A 91 -6.65 2.73 6.34
N LEU A 92 -5.80 2.17 5.48
CA LEU A 92 -5.90 2.34 4.03
C LEU A 92 -7.13 1.62 3.42
N ILE A 93 -7.66 0.63 4.14
CA ILE A 93 -8.84 -0.20 3.85
C ILE A 93 -9.65 -0.44 5.12
#